data_AF-A0A1I7VS08-F1
#
_entry.id   AF-A0A1I7VS08-F1
#
_cell.length_a   1.000
_cell.length_b   1.000
_cell.length_c   1.000
_cell.angle_alpha   90.00
_cell.angle_beta   90.00
_cell.angle_gamma   90.00
#
_symmetry.space_group_name_H-M   'P 1'
#
loop_
_entity.id
_entity.type
_entity.pdbx_description
1 polymer ?
#
loop_
_entity_poly.entity_id
_entity_poly.type
_entity_poly.pdbx_seq_one_letter_code
_entity_poly.pdbx_strand_id
1 'polypeptide(L)'
;MTTKIKATAYRLAGGSKTVYSADYEEKISTFNSFKKQIEKLIGLVVTLVTDNLATELKQKVSRDTVDSGMNKFEKVGQALYKYSSQIEDDSAVAVLKAAKEVFDDAGQKHRSFRTNMLEKVQKPMKEWIETNAKHVSKELKSVDSKRDELDCAINKLRKKPDDLEVQIGAAGRVQRLRMYPYFDLAHYILMTISVRDDLATGASLFSRKHPLSCWLSSMLMCFAGSISANFLLGEPVIAPFKRHDDILLATIVWYFVFYSPFDIVYKVSKLLPVKVVLCVLKEVRRTSKVVHGVSHASKLYPSSYLVHILVGTAKGAGSGILRTLEQLVRGVWIPAHNEVLRPSFSTKACCVASVILVLDRHSRYISAPHDIIYLGIVGFFVYFKLTAVLLNVQDPFAPFENLFCAVFMGGIWDAMSRAIMASRERRAVGQKAENGALPTEPKKEQ
;
A
#
# COMPACT_ATOMS: atom_id res chain seq x y z
N MET A 1 -11.21 13.95 -17.16
CA MET A 1 -11.02 14.58 -15.83
C MET A 1 -12.37 15.11 -15.38
N THR A 2 -12.91 14.68 -14.25
CA THR A 2 -14.24 15.15 -13.78
C THR A 2 -14.18 16.64 -13.42
N THR A 3 -15.29 17.38 -13.58
CA THR A 3 -15.37 18.84 -13.31
C THR A 3 -14.84 19.20 -11.93
N LYS A 4 -15.07 18.33 -10.94
CA LYS A 4 -14.55 18.44 -9.58
C LYS A 4 -13.02 18.44 -9.49
N ILE A 5 -12.35 17.59 -10.28
CA ILE A 5 -10.89 17.52 -10.31
C ILE A 5 -10.33 18.79 -10.97
N LYS A 6 -10.97 19.28 -12.03
CA LYS A 6 -10.59 20.55 -12.69
C LYS A 6 -10.74 21.75 -11.75
N ALA A 7 -11.89 21.88 -11.08
CA ALA A 7 -12.13 22.94 -10.10
C ALA A 7 -11.10 22.90 -8.95
N THR A 8 -10.73 21.71 -8.47
CA THR A 8 -9.70 21.55 -7.44
C THR A 8 -8.31 21.95 -7.94
N ALA A 9 -7.96 21.59 -9.17
CA ALA A 9 -6.71 22.00 -9.81
C ALA A 9 -6.63 23.52 -9.97
N TYR A 10 -7.71 24.17 -10.42
CA TYR A 10 -7.79 25.64 -10.51
C TYR A 10 -7.60 26.31 -9.15
N ARG A 11 -8.21 25.77 -8.07
CA ARG A 11 -8.04 26.30 -6.71
C ARG A 11 -6.59 26.20 -6.20
N LEU A 12 -5.93 25.06 -6.46
CA LEU A 12 -4.53 24.85 -6.07
C LEU A 12 -3.54 25.74 -6.85
N ALA A 13 -3.92 26.16 -8.06
CA ALA A 13 -3.16 27.07 -8.91
C ALA A 13 -3.45 28.57 -8.64
N GLY A 14 -4.21 28.90 -7.57
CA GLY A 14 -4.58 30.29 -7.26
C GLY A 14 -5.62 30.88 -8.22
N GLY A 15 -6.50 30.05 -8.77
CA GLY A 15 -7.68 30.46 -9.54
C GLY A 15 -8.77 31.05 -8.65
N SER A 16 -9.75 31.72 -9.27
CA SER A 16 -10.88 32.26 -8.52
C SER A 16 -11.67 31.11 -7.89
N LYS A 17 -11.93 31.23 -6.58
CA LYS A 17 -12.77 30.33 -5.80
C LYS A 17 -14.06 31.06 -5.48
N THR A 18 -15.19 30.53 -5.90
CA THR A 18 -16.48 30.92 -5.33
C THR A 18 -16.53 30.43 -3.88
N VAL A 19 -16.58 31.37 -2.95
CA VAL A 19 -16.70 31.09 -1.51
C VAL A 19 -18.15 31.33 -1.13
N TYR A 20 -18.70 30.45 -0.29
CA TYR A 20 -20.00 30.73 0.29
C TYR A 20 -19.87 31.85 1.32
N SER A 21 -20.98 32.51 1.67
CA SER A 21 -20.95 33.43 2.81
C SER A 21 -20.57 32.67 4.09
N ALA A 22 -19.89 33.35 5.01
CA ALA A 22 -19.51 32.74 6.29
C ALA A 22 -20.71 32.15 7.04
N ASP A 23 -21.85 32.87 7.02
CA ASP A 23 -23.14 32.42 7.58
C ASP A 23 -23.63 31.11 6.94
N TYR A 24 -23.45 30.93 5.64
CA TYR A 24 -23.84 29.69 4.96
C TYR A 24 -22.90 28.52 5.29
N GLU A 25 -21.59 28.75 5.38
CA GLU A 25 -20.62 27.71 5.79
C GLU A 25 -20.85 27.27 7.24
N GLU A 26 -21.17 28.20 8.13
CA GLU A 26 -21.52 27.91 9.53
C GLU A 26 -22.79 27.06 9.63
N LYS A 27 -23.83 27.38 8.84
CA LYS A 27 -25.06 26.59 8.77
C LYS A 27 -24.82 25.18 8.25
N ILE A 28 -23.98 25.01 7.22
CA ILE A 28 -23.60 23.68 6.71
C ILE A 28 -22.84 22.86 7.78
N SER A 29 -21.89 23.49 8.46
CA SER A 29 -21.11 22.85 9.52
C SER A 29 -22.01 22.37 10.65
N THR A 30 -22.92 23.24 11.10
CA THR A 30 -23.91 22.95 12.13
C THR A 30 -24.82 21.79 11.71
N PHE A 31 -25.34 21.82 10.48
CA PHE A 31 -26.17 20.74 9.94
C PHE A 31 -25.44 19.39 9.90
N ASN A 32 -24.19 19.35 9.43
CA ASN A 32 -23.40 18.12 9.35
C ASN A 32 -23.07 17.56 10.74
N SER A 33 -22.74 18.45 11.70
CA SER A 33 -22.51 18.08 13.09
C SER A 33 -23.78 17.48 13.71
N PHE A 34 -24.92 18.15 13.53
CA PHE A 34 -26.21 17.69 14.05
C PHE A 34 -26.63 16.34 13.47
N LYS A 35 -26.51 16.16 12.14
CA LYS A 35 -26.78 14.86 11.48
C LYS A 35 -25.93 13.74 12.08
N LYS A 36 -24.64 13.96 12.27
CA LYS A 36 -23.71 12.98 12.85
C LYS A 36 -24.06 12.65 14.31
N GLN A 37 -24.51 13.63 15.08
CA GLN A 37 -24.97 13.41 16.45
C GLN A 37 -26.24 12.56 16.50
N ILE A 38 -27.21 12.81 15.61
CA ILE A 38 -28.43 11.98 15.52
C ILE A 38 -28.10 10.55 15.10
N GLU A 39 -27.23 10.34 14.11
CA GLU A 39 -26.79 9.00 13.69
C GLU A 39 -26.15 8.22 14.85
N LYS A 40 -25.28 8.88 15.64
CA LYS A 40 -24.70 8.29 16.85
C LYS A 40 -25.75 7.98 17.91
N LEU A 41 -26.69 8.90 18.14
CA LEU A 41 -27.74 8.74 19.13
C LEU A 41 -28.66 7.56 18.79
N ILE A 42 -29.04 7.40 17.52
CA ILE A 42 -29.77 6.22 17.03
C ILE A 42 -28.98 4.94 17.33
N GLY A 43 -27.67 4.91 17.07
CA GLY A 43 -26.82 3.76 17.36
C GLY A 43 -26.75 3.42 18.86
N LEU A 44 -26.65 4.45 19.71
CA LEU A 44 -26.67 4.28 21.17
C LEU A 44 -28.02 3.77 21.67
N VAL A 45 -29.13 4.33 21.18
CA VAL A 45 -30.49 3.86 21.53
C VAL A 45 -30.69 2.41 21.10
N VAL A 46 -30.22 2.01 19.91
CA VAL A 46 -30.25 0.61 19.47
C VAL A 46 -29.44 -0.27 20.39
N THR A 47 -28.24 0.15 20.79
CA THR A 47 -27.37 -0.64 21.66
C THR A 47 -27.91 -0.75 23.08
N LEU A 48 -28.55 0.32 23.60
CA LEU A 48 -29.16 0.35 24.92
C LEU A 48 -30.40 -0.55 24.99
N VAL A 49 -31.19 -0.56 23.92
CA VAL A 49 -32.48 -1.24 23.85
C VAL A 49 -32.35 -2.66 23.31
N THR A 50 -31.30 -2.97 22.55
CA THR A 50 -31.02 -4.29 21.99
C THR A 50 -30.00 -5.01 22.87
N ASP A 51 -30.43 -6.12 23.47
CA ASP A 51 -29.59 -6.94 24.33
C ASP A 51 -28.43 -7.57 23.52
N ASN A 52 -27.28 -6.90 23.47
CA ASN A 52 -26.01 -7.46 22.96
C ASN A 52 -25.50 -8.67 23.76
N LEU A 53 -26.10 -8.95 24.92
CA LEU A 53 -25.81 -10.16 25.70
C LEU A 53 -26.24 -11.44 24.94
N ALA A 54 -27.21 -11.35 24.02
CA ALA A 54 -27.68 -12.49 23.23
C ALA A 54 -26.62 -13.01 22.24
N THR A 55 -25.63 -12.19 21.87
CA THR A 55 -24.55 -12.58 20.95
C THR A 55 -23.37 -13.23 21.67
N GLU A 56 -23.03 -12.76 22.89
CA GLU A 56 -21.95 -13.35 23.69
C GLU A 56 -22.35 -14.66 24.38
N LEU A 57 -23.62 -14.82 24.79
CA LEU A 57 -24.10 -16.06 25.42
C LEU A 57 -24.51 -17.15 24.40
N LYS A 58 -24.91 -16.79 23.17
CA LYS A 58 -25.17 -17.77 22.10
C LYS A 58 -23.93 -18.56 21.69
N GLN A 59 -22.72 -18.05 21.94
CA GLN A 59 -21.49 -18.79 21.67
C GLN A 59 -21.12 -19.80 22.76
N LYS A 60 -21.79 -19.79 23.94
CA LYS A 60 -21.44 -20.69 25.06
C LYS A 60 -22.46 -21.75 25.40
N VAL A 61 -23.70 -21.67 24.93
CA VAL A 61 -24.71 -22.69 25.22
C VAL A 61 -25.60 -22.91 24.01
N SER A 62 -25.45 -24.06 23.35
CA SER A 62 -26.46 -24.58 22.44
C SER A 62 -26.87 -25.97 22.91
N ARG A 63 -28.08 -26.04 23.48
CA ARG A 63 -29.02 -27.17 23.51
C ARG A 63 -30.16 -26.79 24.45
N ASP A 64 -31.22 -26.24 23.88
CA ASP A 64 -32.54 -26.86 23.91
C ASP A 64 -33.57 -25.90 23.32
N THR A 65 -34.47 -26.51 22.56
CA THR A 65 -35.55 -25.92 21.79
C THR A 65 -36.60 -25.28 22.71
N VAL A 66 -37.22 -24.20 22.20
CA VAL A 66 -38.31 -23.40 22.79
C VAL A 66 -37.87 -22.34 23.81
N ASP A 67 -37.27 -21.25 23.30
CA ASP A 67 -37.48 -19.95 23.93
C ASP A 67 -37.22 -18.78 22.94
N SER A 68 -38.21 -18.51 22.08
CA SER A 68 -38.08 -17.56 20.96
C SER A 68 -38.60 -16.14 21.25
N GLY A 69 -38.85 -15.76 22.51
CA GLY A 69 -39.41 -14.44 22.83
C GLY A 69 -38.93 -13.77 24.11
N MET A 70 -38.15 -14.45 24.95
CA MET A 70 -37.86 -13.96 26.30
C MET A 70 -36.64 -13.03 26.37
N ASN A 71 -36.79 -11.91 27.09
CA ASN A 71 -35.70 -10.95 27.33
C ASN A 71 -34.78 -11.44 28.46
N LYS A 72 -33.67 -10.73 28.74
CA LYS A 72 -32.68 -11.16 29.74
C LYS A 72 -33.24 -11.34 31.15
N PHE A 73 -34.23 -10.53 31.55
CA PHE A 73 -34.83 -10.61 32.89
C PHE A 73 -35.72 -11.85 33.00
N GLU A 74 -36.56 -12.08 31.98
CA GLU A 74 -37.42 -13.26 31.86
C GLU A 74 -36.61 -14.57 31.81
N LYS A 75 -35.45 -14.56 31.13
CA LYS A 75 -34.53 -15.71 31.10
C LYS A 75 -33.94 -16.02 32.47
N VAL A 76 -33.56 -14.99 33.24
CA VAL A 76 -33.07 -15.15 34.61
C VAL A 76 -34.19 -15.66 35.52
N GLY A 77 -35.40 -15.10 35.40
CA GLY A 77 -36.58 -15.58 36.12
C GLY A 77 -36.86 -17.07 35.84
N GLN A 78 -36.81 -17.49 34.58
CA GLN A 78 -37.05 -18.89 34.20
C GLN A 78 -35.92 -19.83 34.65
N ALA A 79 -34.67 -19.36 34.66
CA ALA A 79 -33.56 -20.12 35.21
C ALA A 79 -33.74 -20.33 36.72
N LEU A 80 -34.08 -19.28 37.48
CA LEU A 80 -34.36 -19.36 38.91
C LEU A 80 -35.54 -20.29 39.21
N TYR A 81 -36.58 -20.27 38.38
CA TYR A 81 -37.70 -21.21 38.47
C TYR A 81 -37.26 -22.66 38.26
N LYS A 82 -36.40 -22.92 37.27
CA LYS A 82 -35.86 -24.26 37.01
C LYS A 82 -35.01 -24.75 38.19
N TYR A 83 -34.19 -23.89 38.79
CA TYR A 83 -33.45 -24.23 40.02
C TYR A 83 -34.37 -24.46 41.21
N SER A 84 -35.47 -23.72 41.34
CA SER A 84 -36.45 -23.94 42.41
C SER A 84 -37.09 -25.32 42.35
N SER A 85 -37.20 -25.94 41.17
CA SER A 85 -37.72 -27.30 41.03
C SER A 85 -36.74 -28.41 41.42
N GLN A 86 -35.49 -28.06 41.79
CA GLN A 86 -34.41 -28.99 42.12
C GLN A 86 -34.00 -28.94 43.60
N ILE A 87 -34.68 -28.13 44.42
CA ILE A 87 -34.35 -27.89 45.83
C ILE A 87 -35.44 -28.52 46.72
N GLU A 88 -35.05 -29.23 47.78
CA GLU A 88 -35.97 -29.92 48.71
C GLU A 88 -36.51 -29.01 49.83
N ASP A 89 -35.91 -27.84 50.05
CA ASP A 89 -36.33 -26.85 51.06
C ASP A 89 -37.45 -25.92 50.56
N ASP A 90 -38.66 -26.11 51.09
CA ASP A 90 -39.87 -25.34 50.74
C ASP A 90 -39.70 -23.82 50.93
N SER A 91 -38.90 -23.37 51.91
CA SER A 91 -38.66 -21.95 52.15
C SER A 91 -37.83 -21.32 51.02
N ALA A 92 -36.79 -22.03 50.57
CA ALA A 92 -35.96 -21.60 49.45
C ALA A 92 -36.73 -21.60 48.12
N VAL A 93 -37.62 -22.58 47.92
CA VAL A 93 -38.50 -22.65 46.74
C VAL A 93 -39.45 -21.45 46.69
N ALA A 94 -40.03 -21.04 47.81
CA ALA A 94 -40.91 -19.87 47.89
C ALA A 94 -40.19 -18.57 47.51
N VAL A 95 -38.97 -18.37 48.01
CA VAL A 95 -38.14 -17.19 47.69
C VAL A 95 -37.77 -17.15 46.21
N LEU A 96 -37.41 -18.29 45.61
CA LEU A 96 -37.07 -18.37 44.19
C LEU A 96 -38.27 -18.13 43.27
N LYS A 97 -39.47 -18.57 43.67
CA LYS A 97 -40.72 -18.25 42.96
C LYS A 97 -41.05 -16.75 43.04
N ALA A 98 -40.92 -16.12 44.21
CA ALA A 98 -41.10 -14.67 44.34
C ALA A 98 -40.05 -13.89 43.52
N ALA A 99 -38.80 -14.36 43.48
CA ALA A 99 -37.76 -13.77 42.64
C ALA A 99 -38.11 -13.85 41.15
N LYS A 100 -38.67 -14.98 40.68
CA LYS A 100 -39.16 -15.11 39.30
C LYS A 100 -40.20 -14.05 38.97
N GLU A 101 -41.19 -13.84 39.83
CA GLU A 101 -42.23 -12.82 39.60
C GLU A 101 -41.65 -11.40 39.48
N VAL A 102 -40.66 -11.07 40.31
CA VAL A 102 -39.92 -9.79 40.22
C VAL A 102 -39.17 -9.66 38.89
N PHE A 103 -38.53 -10.73 38.42
CA PHE A 103 -37.82 -10.76 37.13
C PHE A 103 -38.78 -10.70 35.93
N ASP A 104 -39.96 -11.29 36.03
CA ASP A 104 -41.00 -11.22 35.00
C ASP A 104 -41.60 -9.80 34.91
N ASP A 105 -41.88 -9.14 36.04
CA ASP A 105 -42.30 -7.72 36.08
C ASP A 105 -41.21 -6.78 35.51
N ALA A 106 -39.95 -7.00 35.88
CA ALA A 106 -38.81 -6.28 35.31
C ALA A 106 -38.70 -6.50 33.79
N GLY A 107 -38.98 -7.73 33.32
CA GLY A 107 -39.04 -8.07 31.90
C GLY A 107 -40.15 -7.32 31.15
N GLN A 108 -41.36 -7.26 31.71
CA GLN A 108 -42.46 -6.51 31.12
C GLN A 108 -42.18 -5.00 31.06
N LYS A 109 -41.62 -4.42 32.12
CA LYS A 109 -41.18 -3.02 32.15
C LYS A 109 -40.09 -2.75 31.11
N HIS A 110 -39.14 -3.67 30.95
CA HIS A 110 -38.10 -3.57 29.93
C HIS A 110 -38.67 -3.63 28.50
N ARG A 111 -39.66 -4.49 28.23
CA ARG A 111 -40.37 -4.52 26.94
C ARG A 111 -41.10 -3.21 26.67
N SER A 112 -41.84 -2.68 27.63
CA SER A 112 -42.54 -1.39 27.51
C SER A 112 -41.56 -0.25 27.27
N PHE A 113 -40.44 -0.21 28.01
CA PHE A 113 -39.37 0.77 27.80
C PHE A 113 -38.76 0.66 26.41
N ARG A 114 -38.46 -0.56 25.95
CA ARG A 114 -37.95 -0.84 24.61
C ARG A 114 -38.89 -0.31 23.54
N THR A 115 -40.18 -0.67 23.59
CA THR A 115 -41.17 -0.22 22.60
C THR A 115 -41.26 1.30 22.59
N ASN A 116 -41.36 1.94 23.76
CA ASN A 116 -41.40 3.40 23.87
C ASN A 116 -40.15 4.07 23.29
N MET A 117 -38.95 3.55 23.55
CA MET A 117 -37.70 4.09 23.00
C MET A 117 -37.61 3.93 21.48
N LEU A 118 -38.03 2.78 20.94
CA LEU A 118 -38.03 2.55 19.49
C LEU A 118 -39.04 3.44 18.78
N GLU A 119 -40.26 3.56 19.31
CA GLU A 119 -41.34 4.32 18.68
C GLU A 119 -41.23 5.83 18.85
N LYS A 120 -40.93 6.32 20.07
CA LYS A 120 -40.97 7.75 20.38
C LYS A 120 -39.65 8.46 20.13
N VAL A 121 -38.52 7.75 20.18
CA VAL A 121 -37.18 8.34 20.05
C VAL A 121 -36.53 7.91 18.74
N GLN A 122 -36.40 6.60 18.50
CA GLN A 122 -35.64 6.12 17.36
C GLN A 122 -36.34 6.37 16.02
N LYS A 123 -37.65 6.09 15.93
CA LYS A 123 -38.42 6.22 14.68
C LYS A 123 -38.42 7.67 14.13
N PRO A 124 -38.73 8.72 14.91
CA PRO A 124 -38.67 10.10 14.41
C PRO A 124 -37.27 10.53 13.95
N MET A 125 -36.23 10.09 14.67
CA MET A 125 -34.84 10.39 14.30
C MET A 125 -34.45 9.70 12.98
N LYS A 126 -34.86 8.44 12.79
CA LYS A 126 -34.65 7.71 11.53
C LYS A 126 -35.40 8.37 10.37
N GLU A 127 -36.67 8.70 10.56
CA GLU A 127 -37.48 9.39 9.57
C GLU A 127 -36.81 10.70 9.16
N TRP A 128 -36.42 11.56 10.11
CA TRP A 128 -35.72 12.81 9.83
C TRP A 128 -34.41 12.61 9.03
N ILE A 129 -33.63 11.56 9.33
CA ILE A 129 -32.43 11.24 8.55
C ILE A 129 -32.80 10.86 7.11
N GLU A 130 -33.77 9.97 6.96
CA GLU A 130 -34.11 9.38 5.67
C GLU A 130 -34.82 10.35 4.72
N THR A 131 -35.58 11.31 5.25
CA THR A 131 -36.26 12.33 4.45
C THR A 131 -35.43 13.61 4.41
N ASN A 132 -35.46 14.39 5.50
CA ASN A 132 -34.92 15.74 5.55
C ASN A 132 -33.40 15.76 5.37
N ALA A 133 -32.66 14.96 6.13
CA ALA A 133 -31.20 15.02 6.10
C ALA A 133 -30.62 14.51 4.76
N LYS A 134 -31.19 13.44 4.19
CA LYS A 134 -30.83 12.95 2.86
C LYS A 134 -31.16 13.96 1.77
N HIS A 135 -32.34 14.59 1.81
CA HIS A 135 -32.73 15.63 0.86
C HIS A 135 -31.76 16.82 0.89
N VAL A 136 -31.51 17.39 2.07
CA VAL A 136 -30.56 18.51 2.24
C VAL A 136 -29.15 18.10 1.82
N SER A 137 -28.71 16.88 2.13
CA SER A 137 -27.40 16.37 1.67
C SER A 137 -27.31 16.26 0.15
N LYS A 138 -28.42 15.94 -0.53
CA LYS A 138 -28.48 15.83 -2.00
C LYS A 138 -28.45 17.22 -2.65
N GLU A 139 -29.23 18.16 -2.11
CA GLU A 139 -29.22 19.55 -2.56
C GLU A 139 -27.85 20.20 -2.35
N LEU A 140 -27.20 19.96 -1.20
CA LEU A 140 -25.86 20.46 -0.94
C LEU A 140 -24.84 19.94 -1.97
N LYS A 141 -24.90 18.64 -2.33
CA LYS A 141 -24.06 18.07 -3.38
C LYS A 141 -24.34 18.66 -4.76
N SER A 142 -25.60 18.93 -5.08
CA SER A 142 -26.01 19.60 -6.33
C SER A 142 -25.45 21.02 -6.41
N VAL A 143 -25.58 21.78 -5.32
CA VAL A 143 -25.06 23.15 -5.19
C VAL A 143 -23.53 23.18 -5.26
N ASP A 144 -22.83 22.24 -4.62
CA ASP A 144 -21.38 22.08 -4.75
C ASP A 144 -20.95 21.75 -6.20
N SER A 145 -21.71 20.90 -6.91
CA SER A 145 -21.44 20.57 -8.31
C SER A 145 -21.58 21.79 -9.22
N LYS A 146 -22.68 22.54 -9.06
CA LYS A 146 -22.90 23.79 -9.81
C LYS A 146 -21.83 24.83 -9.49
N ARG A 147 -21.37 24.89 -8.25
CA ARG A 147 -20.23 25.75 -7.85
C ARG A 147 -18.96 25.35 -8.59
N ASP A 148 -18.64 24.05 -8.63
CA ASP A 148 -17.45 23.56 -9.34
C ASP A 148 -17.54 23.84 -10.86
N GLU A 149 -18.73 23.74 -11.46
CA GLU A 149 -18.99 24.15 -12.85
C GLU A 149 -18.80 25.65 -13.08
N LEU A 150 -19.32 26.48 -12.17
CA LEU A 150 -19.17 27.93 -12.21
C LEU A 150 -17.71 28.37 -12.05
N ASP A 151 -16.96 27.76 -11.12
CA ASP A 151 -15.52 27.98 -10.98
C ASP A 151 -14.77 27.61 -12.27
N CYS A 152 -15.11 26.50 -12.90
CA CYS A 152 -14.52 26.11 -14.19
C CYS A 152 -14.85 27.13 -15.29
N ALA A 153 -16.10 27.60 -15.37
CA ALA A 153 -16.53 28.58 -16.37
C ALA A 153 -15.87 29.95 -16.18
N ILE A 154 -15.80 30.47 -14.94
CA ILE A 154 -15.14 31.74 -14.60
C ILE A 154 -13.66 31.69 -14.97
N ASN A 155 -12.97 30.60 -14.61
CA ASN A 155 -11.54 30.46 -14.90
C ASN A 155 -11.27 30.30 -16.41
N LYS A 156 -12.19 29.66 -17.16
CA LYS A 156 -12.15 29.59 -18.63
C LYS A 156 -12.36 30.98 -19.28
N LEU A 157 -13.30 31.78 -18.78
CA LEU A 157 -13.57 33.13 -19.28
C LEU A 157 -12.42 34.11 -18.99
N ARG A 158 -11.67 33.93 -17.90
CA ARG A 158 -10.51 34.76 -17.55
C ARG A 158 -9.25 34.48 -18.37
N LYS A 159 -9.31 33.65 -19.42
CA LYS A 159 -8.17 33.31 -20.30
C LYS A 159 -6.92 32.83 -19.53
N LYS A 160 -7.07 32.22 -18.35
CA LYS A 160 -5.95 31.48 -17.72
C LYS A 160 -5.75 30.18 -18.52
N PRO A 161 -4.53 29.86 -18.97
CA PRO A 161 -4.33 28.74 -19.89
C PRO A 161 -4.69 27.40 -19.26
N ASP A 162 -5.08 26.47 -20.13
CA ASP A 162 -5.70 25.18 -19.85
C ASP A 162 -4.96 24.29 -18.83
N ASP A 163 -5.61 23.19 -18.42
CA ASP A 163 -5.11 22.13 -17.52
C ASP A 163 -3.61 21.77 -17.68
N LEU A 164 -3.03 21.99 -18.88
CA LEU A 164 -1.62 21.84 -19.20
C LEU A 164 -0.68 22.81 -18.45
N GLU A 165 -1.03 24.09 -18.26
CA GLU A 165 -0.20 25.04 -17.50
C GLU A 165 -0.21 24.74 -15.99
N VAL A 166 -1.33 24.27 -15.46
CA VAL A 166 -1.40 23.81 -14.06
C VAL A 166 -0.56 22.55 -13.88
N GLN A 167 -0.61 21.62 -14.84
CA GLN A 167 0.25 20.44 -14.84
C GLN A 167 1.73 20.83 -14.97
N ILE A 168 2.09 21.78 -15.84
CA ILE A 168 3.45 22.32 -15.96
C ILE A 168 3.88 23.01 -14.66
N GLY A 169 3.01 23.80 -14.04
CA GLY A 169 3.28 24.47 -12.77
C GLY A 169 3.48 23.48 -11.60
N ALA A 170 2.67 22.43 -11.54
CA ALA A 170 2.84 21.34 -10.57
C ALA A 170 4.12 20.52 -10.85
N ALA A 171 4.38 20.22 -12.11
CA ALA A 171 5.55 19.49 -12.56
C ALA A 171 6.86 20.25 -12.22
N GLY A 172 6.92 21.54 -12.53
CA GLY A 172 8.06 22.39 -12.20
C GLY A 172 8.25 22.61 -10.70
N ARG A 173 7.19 22.47 -9.88
CA ARG A 173 7.33 22.44 -8.41
C ARG A 173 7.92 21.12 -7.92
N VAL A 174 7.48 19.99 -8.48
CA VAL A 174 7.95 18.65 -8.11
C VAL A 174 9.43 18.46 -8.46
N GLN A 175 9.89 18.98 -9.60
CA GLN A 175 11.31 18.94 -9.97
C GLN A 175 12.19 19.81 -9.05
N ARG A 176 11.67 20.95 -8.56
CA ARG A 176 12.39 21.87 -7.68
C ARG A 176 12.33 21.51 -6.19
N LEU A 177 11.72 20.38 -5.84
CA LEU A 177 11.68 19.92 -4.45
C LEU A 177 13.11 19.70 -3.93
N ARG A 178 13.41 20.27 -2.76
CA ARG A 178 14.65 19.99 -2.05
C ARG A 178 14.57 18.56 -1.50
N MET A 179 15.55 17.73 -1.87
CA MET A 179 15.60 16.33 -1.46
C MET A 179 16.04 16.18 0.00
N TYR A 180 16.98 17.03 0.44
CA TYR A 180 17.43 17.08 1.83
C TYR A 180 16.48 17.93 2.69
N PRO A 181 16.16 17.52 3.94
CA PRO A 181 16.55 16.25 4.58
C PRO A 181 15.50 15.13 4.39
N TYR A 182 14.24 15.46 4.10
CA TYR A 182 13.12 14.52 4.27
C TYR A 182 13.11 13.35 3.28
N PHE A 183 13.42 13.59 2.00
CA PHE A 183 13.46 12.51 1.00
C PHE A 183 14.68 11.62 1.19
N ASP A 184 15.81 12.21 1.61
CA ASP A 184 17.02 11.48 1.97
C ASP A 184 16.83 10.64 3.22
N LEU A 185 16.19 11.20 4.26
CA LEU A 185 15.81 10.49 5.47
C LEU A 185 14.97 9.25 5.14
N ALA A 186 13.94 9.39 4.30
CA ALA A 186 13.09 8.27 3.90
C ALA A 186 13.86 7.19 3.12
N HIS A 187 14.76 7.60 2.23
CA HIS A 187 15.65 6.68 1.51
C HIS A 187 16.57 5.92 2.49
N TYR A 188 17.23 6.62 3.41
CA TYR A 188 18.13 5.99 4.39
C TYR A 188 17.40 5.06 5.35
N ILE A 189 16.20 5.41 5.80
CA ILE A 189 15.39 4.54 6.67
C ILE A 189 15.10 3.23 5.94
N LEU A 190 14.59 3.29 4.71
CA LEU A 190 14.24 2.08 3.95
C LEU A 190 15.47 1.26 3.53
N MET A 191 16.62 1.88 3.24
CA MET A 191 17.86 1.15 2.96
C MET A 191 18.40 0.44 4.20
N THR A 192 18.41 1.12 5.34
CA THR A 192 18.89 0.54 6.59
C THR A 192 17.97 -0.58 7.08
N ILE A 193 16.65 -0.41 6.96
CA ILE A 193 15.68 -1.48 7.25
C ILE A 193 15.92 -2.68 6.32
N SER A 194 16.24 -2.46 5.04
CA SER A 194 16.57 -3.56 4.13
C SER A 194 17.81 -4.34 4.58
N VAL A 195 18.86 -3.66 5.04
CA VAL A 195 20.06 -4.32 5.59
C VAL A 195 19.72 -5.11 6.85
N ARG A 196 18.87 -4.53 7.72
CA ARG A 196 18.43 -5.19 8.95
C ARG A 196 17.56 -6.42 8.66
N ASP A 197 16.61 -6.31 7.72
CA ASP A 197 15.74 -7.41 7.32
C ASP A 197 16.56 -8.57 6.71
N ASP A 198 17.64 -8.27 5.98
CA ASP A 198 18.57 -9.28 5.43
C ASP A 198 19.37 -10.03 6.49
N LEU A 199 19.59 -9.44 7.66
CA LEU A 199 20.24 -10.10 8.79
C LEU A 199 19.27 -11.00 9.57
N ALA A 200 17.96 -10.94 9.28
CA ALA A 200 16.90 -11.72 9.90
C ALA A 200 17.03 -11.79 11.45
N THR A 201 17.00 -12.99 12.01
CA THR A 201 17.12 -13.23 13.47
C THR A 201 18.48 -12.86 14.05
N GLY A 202 19.53 -12.77 13.21
CA GLY A 202 20.89 -12.41 13.61
C GLY A 202 21.16 -10.91 13.70
N ALA A 203 20.20 -10.06 13.33
CA ALA A 203 20.41 -8.60 13.22
C ALA A 203 20.87 -7.94 14.53
N SER A 204 20.27 -8.31 15.67
CA SER A 204 20.60 -7.76 16.99
C SER A 204 21.98 -8.21 17.48
N LEU A 205 22.32 -9.48 17.24
CA LEU A 205 23.62 -10.05 17.62
C LEU A 205 24.74 -9.44 16.77
N PHE A 206 24.54 -9.39 15.44
CA PHE A 206 25.53 -8.87 14.50
C PHE A 206 25.82 -7.38 14.73
N SER A 207 24.78 -6.56 14.84
CA SER A 207 24.95 -5.11 15.06
C SER A 207 25.65 -4.77 16.38
N ARG A 208 25.49 -5.59 17.42
CA ARG A 208 26.15 -5.40 18.72
C ARG A 208 27.58 -5.93 18.74
N LYS A 209 27.86 -7.04 18.06
CA LYS A 209 29.19 -7.65 18.01
C LYS A 209 30.10 -6.97 16.99
N HIS A 210 29.54 -6.47 15.89
CA HIS A 210 30.26 -5.87 14.76
C HIS A 210 29.62 -4.55 14.31
N PRO A 211 29.55 -3.50 15.17
CA PRO A 211 28.85 -2.26 14.87
C PRO A 211 29.43 -1.52 13.65
N LEU A 212 30.76 -1.51 13.48
CA LEU A 212 31.41 -0.85 12.34
C LEU A 212 31.10 -1.54 11.00
N SER A 213 31.05 -2.88 10.98
CA SER A 213 30.65 -3.64 9.80
C SER A 213 29.18 -3.37 9.45
N CYS A 214 28.31 -3.36 10.46
CA CYS A 214 26.89 -3.03 10.28
C CYS A 214 26.66 -1.59 9.76
N TRP A 215 27.41 -0.63 10.30
CA TRP A 215 27.40 0.75 9.81
C TRP A 215 27.88 0.83 8.36
N LEU A 216 29.00 0.19 8.04
CA LEU A 216 29.56 0.20 6.68
C LEU A 216 28.59 -0.43 5.68
N SER A 217 28.00 -1.59 5.98
CA SER A 217 26.92 -2.21 5.20
C SER A 217 25.77 -1.24 4.92
N SER A 218 25.34 -0.51 5.95
CA SER A 218 24.25 0.47 5.82
C SER A 218 24.65 1.66 4.94
N MET A 219 25.89 2.16 5.07
CA MET A 219 26.41 3.23 4.22
C MET A 219 26.53 2.78 2.75
N LEU A 220 27.06 1.59 2.51
CA LEU A 220 27.16 1.02 1.16
C LEU A 220 25.79 0.97 0.48
N MET A 221 24.74 0.51 1.18
CA MET A 221 23.39 0.48 0.64
C MET A 221 22.76 1.87 0.48
N CYS A 222 22.98 2.78 1.42
CA CYS A 222 22.47 4.15 1.35
C CYS A 222 23.04 4.93 0.15
N PHE A 223 24.33 4.75 -0.12
CA PHE A 223 25.08 5.45 -1.19
C PHE A 223 25.30 4.61 -2.45
N ALA A 224 24.68 3.42 -2.53
CA ALA A 224 24.96 2.45 -3.58
C ALA A 224 24.86 3.02 -5.00
N GLY A 225 23.82 3.81 -5.30
CA GLY A 225 23.64 4.41 -6.61
C GLY A 225 24.78 5.37 -7.01
N SER A 226 25.33 6.13 -6.05
CA SER A 226 26.46 7.02 -6.32
C SER A 226 27.77 6.24 -6.44
N ILE A 227 27.98 5.23 -5.60
CA ILE A 227 29.16 4.34 -5.70
C ILE A 227 29.19 3.64 -7.06
N SER A 228 28.07 3.04 -7.48
CA SER A 228 27.95 2.36 -8.77
C SER A 228 28.13 3.32 -9.95
N ALA A 229 27.55 4.52 -9.90
CA ALA A 229 27.72 5.51 -10.97
C ALA A 229 29.18 6.00 -11.07
N ASN A 230 29.83 6.27 -9.94
CA ASN A 230 31.23 6.69 -9.91
C ASN A 230 32.16 5.59 -10.44
N PHE A 231 31.90 4.33 -10.05
CA PHE A 231 32.63 3.18 -10.57
C PHE A 231 32.56 3.08 -12.10
N LEU A 232 31.36 3.27 -12.68
CA LEU A 232 31.17 3.24 -14.14
C LEU A 232 31.83 4.42 -14.86
N LEU A 233 31.92 5.58 -14.21
CA LEU A 233 32.51 6.80 -14.76
C LEU A 233 34.02 6.90 -14.52
N GLY A 234 34.63 5.96 -13.79
CA GLY A 234 36.03 6.04 -13.38
C GLY A 234 36.32 7.14 -12.35
N GLU A 235 35.29 7.69 -11.70
CA GLU A 235 35.43 8.65 -10.62
C GLU A 235 35.74 7.93 -9.29
N PRO A 236 36.34 8.60 -8.30
CA PRO A 236 36.58 8.00 -6.99
C PRO A 236 35.28 7.46 -6.36
N VAL A 237 35.21 6.15 -6.13
CA VAL A 237 34.04 5.48 -5.52
C VAL A 237 33.75 5.96 -4.10
N ILE A 238 34.77 6.52 -3.44
CA ILE A 238 34.68 7.11 -2.10
C ILE A 238 34.10 8.53 -2.12
N ALA A 239 33.94 9.18 -3.28
CA ALA A 239 33.46 10.57 -3.35
C ALA A 239 32.11 10.84 -2.65
N PRO A 240 31.13 9.90 -2.58
CA PRO A 240 29.91 10.11 -1.78
C PRO A 240 30.19 10.40 -0.31
N PHE A 241 31.31 9.92 0.24
CA PHE A 241 31.74 10.15 1.62
C PHE A 241 32.39 11.53 1.85
N LYS A 242 32.48 12.40 0.83
CA LYS A 242 32.87 13.80 1.02
C LYS A 242 31.73 14.66 1.57
N ARG A 243 30.48 14.21 1.43
CA ARG A 243 29.29 14.95 1.89
C ARG A 243 28.95 14.58 3.32
N HIS A 244 29.56 15.31 4.26
CA HIS A 244 29.43 15.07 5.70
C HIS A 244 27.98 15.13 6.19
N ASP A 245 27.15 16.04 5.66
CA ASP A 245 25.74 16.17 6.05
C ASP A 245 24.92 14.90 5.76
N ASP A 246 25.16 14.27 4.60
CA ASP A 246 24.48 13.05 4.19
C ASP A 246 24.94 11.84 5.01
N ILE A 247 26.25 11.76 5.29
CA ILE A 247 26.83 10.69 6.12
C ILE A 247 26.32 10.80 7.55
N LEU A 248 26.28 12.01 8.10
CA LEU A 248 25.77 12.26 9.45
C LEU A 248 24.29 11.85 9.54
N LEU A 249 23.47 12.29 8.57
CA LEU A 249 22.06 11.92 8.51
C LEU A 249 21.87 10.40 8.39
N ALA A 250 22.59 9.75 7.47
CA ALA A 250 22.53 8.30 7.30
C ALA A 250 23.01 7.54 8.55
N THR A 251 24.02 8.04 9.25
CA THR A 251 24.55 7.44 10.49
C THR A 251 23.55 7.58 11.64
N ILE A 252 22.90 8.74 11.77
CA ILE A 252 21.82 8.94 12.75
C ILE A 252 20.67 7.96 12.48
N VAL A 253 20.25 7.83 11.21
CA VAL A 253 19.21 6.87 10.81
C VAL A 253 19.63 5.45 11.11
N TRP A 254 20.86 5.07 10.78
CA TRP A 254 21.42 3.76 11.11
C TRP A 254 21.34 3.48 12.61
N TYR A 255 21.77 4.43 13.43
CA TYR A 255 21.75 4.28 14.87
C TYR A 255 20.33 4.08 15.41
N PHE A 256 19.37 4.91 14.97
CA PHE A 256 17.98 4.79 15.40
C PHE A 256 17.32 3.49 14.91
N VAL A 257 17.61 3.07 13.67
CA VAL A 257 17.05 1.84 13.13
C VAL A 257 17.58 0.61 13.87
N PHE A 258 18.84 0.57 14.35
CA PHE A 258 19.39 -0.61 15.03
C PHE A 258 19.32 -0.57 16.57
N TYR A 259 19.42 0.62 17.17
CA TYR A 259 19.63 0.78 18.62
C TYR A 259 18.57 1.66 19.31
N SER A 260 17.49 2.05 18.63
CA SER A 260 16.41 2.79 19.31
C SER A 260 15.80 2.00 20.48
N PRO A 261 15.45 2.69 21.59
CA PRO A 261 14.82 2.03 22.73
C PRO A 261 13.50 1.39 22.28
N PHE A 262 13.23 0.17 22.78
CA PHE A 262 12.06 -0.64 22.44
C PHE A 262 11.86 -0.94 20.94
N ASP A 263 12.88 -0.68 20.12
CA ASP A 263 12.85 -0.89 18.68
C ASP A 263 11.78 -0.06 17.96
N ILE A 264 11.46 1.13 18.50
CA ILE A 264 10.33 1.96 18.06
C ILE A 264 10.48 2.36 16.60
N VAL A 265 11.66 2.81 16.17
CA VAL A 265 11.86 3.37 14.82
C VAL A 265 11.69 2.29 13.75
N TYR A 266 12.22 1.09 13.99
CA TYR A 266 12.03 -0.05 13.09
C TYR A 266 10.56 -0.50 13.05
N LYS A 267 9.91 -0.65 14.21
CA LYS A 267 8.50 -1.08 14.29
C LYS A 267 7.56 -0.07 13.62
N VAL A 268 7.71 1.23 13.91
CA VAL A 268 6.89 2.31 13.34
C VAL A 268 7.08 2.39 11.83
N SER A 269 8.32 2.28 11.34
CA SER A 269 8.61 2.32 9.90
C SER A 269 8.03 1.13 9.13
N LYS A 270 7.74 0.01 9.80
CA LYS A 270 7.09 -1.17 9.19
C LYS A 270 5.56 -1.11 9.25
N LEU A 271 4.95 -0.19 10.01
CA LEU A 271 3.51 0.04 9.98
C LEU A 271 3.11 0.47 8.56
N LEU A 272 2.05 -0.16 8.02
CA LEU A 272 1.66 0.03 6.63
C LEU A 272 1.49 1.51 6.21
N PRO A 273 0.79 2.38 6.98
CA PRO A 273 0.64 3.79 6.61
C PRO A 273 1.99 4.53 6.52
N VAL A 274 2.89 4.30 7.48
CA VAL A 274 4.21 4.93 7.52
C VAL A 274 5.09 4.40 6.39
N LYS A 275 5.09 3.08 6.18
CA LYS A 275 5.83 2.42 5.11
C LYS A 275 5.42 2.93 3.73
N VAL A 276 4.12 3.16 3.52
CA VAL A 276 3.59 3.75 2.29
C VAL A 276 4.16 5.14 2.06
N VAL A 277 4.12 6.03 3.06
CA VAL A 277 4.69 7.38 2.95
C VAL A 277 6.20 7.34 2.65
N LEU A 278 6.96 6.53 3.40
CA LEU A 278 8.39 6.36 3.18
C LEU A 278 8.71 5.85 1.77
N CYS A 279 7.90 4.92 1.25
CA CYS A 279 8.06 4.38 -0.10
C CYS A 279 7.81 5.47 -1.16
N VAL A 280 6.76 6.28 -1.03
CA VAL A 280 6.49 7.39 -1.95
C VAL A 280 7.67 8.36 -1.98
N LEU A 281 8.14 8.81 -0.82
CA LEU A 281 9.28 9.74 -0.72
C LEU A 281 10.55 9.15 -1.35
N LYS A 282 10.84 7.87 -1.09
CA LYS A 282 11.99 7.19 -1.68
C LYS A 282 11.91 7.15 -3.21
N GLU A 283 10.75 6.89 -3.80
CA GLU A 283 10.62 6.80 -5.26
C GLU A 283 10.74 8.18 -5.94
N VAL A 284 10.30 9.26 -5.29
CA VAL A 284 10.61 10.63 -5.74
C VAL A 284 12.13 10.87 -5.73
N ARG A 285 12.81 10.47 -4.64
CA ARG A 285 14.27 10.56 -4.55
C ARG A 285 14.99 9.72 -5.61
N ARG A 286 14.49 8.52 -5.91
CA ARG A 286 15.04 7.64 -6.95
C ARG A 286 14.99 8.33 -8.31
N THR A 287 13.86 8.93 -8.66
CA THR A 287 13.70 9.65 -9.93
C THR A 287 14.71 10.79 -10.05
N SER A 288 14.88 11.57 -8.97
CA SER A 288 15.90 12.62 -8.91
C SER A 288 17.33 12.07 -9.10
N LYS A 289 17.65 10.89 -8.54
CA LYS A 289 18.95 10.23 -8.74
C LYS A 289 19.17 9.82 -10.20
N VAL A 290 18.18 9.21 -10.85
CA VAL A 290 18.26 8.80 -12.26
C VAL A 290 18.52 10.01 -13.16
N VAL A 291 17.74 11.08 -12.99
CA VAL A 291 17.84 12.31 -13.79
C VAL A 291 19.20 12.99 -13.60
N HIS A 292 19.70 13.06 -12.36
CA HIS A 292 21.05 13.53 -12.09
C HIS A 292 22.14 12.60 -12.64
N GLY A 293 21.89 11.30 -12.77
CA GLY A 293 22.81 10.34 -13.38
C GLY A 293 22.96 10.58 -14.87
N VAL A 294 21.83 10.58 -15.58
CA VAL A 294 21.76 10.88 -17.03
C VAL A 294 22.36 12.25 -17.31
N SER A 295 22.00 13.27 -16.54
CA SER A 295 22.50 14.63 -16.74
C SER A 295 24.00 14.78 -16.45
N HIS A 296 24.55 14.02 -15.51
CA HIS A 296 25.99 14.03 -15.23
C HIS A 296 26.76 13.32 -16.34
N ALA A 297 26.31 12.14 -16.75
CA ALA A 297 26.90 11.39 -17.86
C ALA A 297 26.83 12.17 -19.19
N SER A 298 25.74 12.89 -19.44
CA SER A 298 25.56 13.75 -20.63
C SER A 298 26.54 14.93 -20.67
N LYS A 299 26.93 15.46 -19.50
CA LYS A 299 27.96 16.50 -19.43
C LYS A 299 29.36 15.94 -19.73
N LEU A 300 29.68 14.75 -19.23
CA LEU A 300 31.00 14.13 -19.41
C LEU A 300 31.17 13.52 -20.81
N TYR A 301 30.13 12.88 -21.34
CA TYR A 301 30.15 12.15 -22.60
C TYR A 301 28.97 12.53 -23.50
N PRO A 302 28.89 13.75 -24.05
CA PRO A 302 27.69 14.26 -24.74
C PRO A 302 27.14 13.35 -25.86
N SER A 303 28.00 12.66 -26.59
CA SER A 303 27.63 11.83 -27.74
C SER A 303 27.36 10.36 -27.40
N SER A 304 27.59 9.92 -26.16
CA SER A 304 27.55 8.52 -25.77
C SER A 304 26.26 8.15 -25.04
N TYR A 305 25.17 7.98 -25.78
CA TYR A 305 23.83 7.70 -25.23
C TYR A 305 23.77 6.43 -24.37
N LEU A 306 24.50 5.37 -24.74
CA LEU A 306 24.58 4.14 -23.96
C LEU A 306 25.13 4.41 -22.55
N VAL A 307 26.15 5.25 -22.43
CA VAL A 307 26.77 5.62 -21.15
C VAL A 307 25.75 6.36 -20.28
N HIS A 308 24.94 7.24 -20.87
CA HIS A 308 23.90 7.95 -20.12
C HIS A 308 22.86 7.01 -19.54
N ILE A 309 22.40 6.04 -20.34
CA ILE A 309 21.41 5.04 -19.92
C ILE A 309 21.98 4.19 -18.78
N LEU A 310 23.21 3.70 -18.94
CA LEU A 310 23.87 2.87 -17.93
C LEU A 310 24.09 3.62 -16.61
N VAL A 311 24.60 4.85 -16.66
CA VAL A 311 24.86 5.65 -15.45
C VAL A 311 23.56 6.08 -14.78
N GLY A 312 22.53 6.47 -15.55
CA GLY A 312 21.20 6.77 -15.01
C GLY A 312 20.59 5.56 -14.29
N THR A 313 20.65 4.39 -14.92
CA THR A 313 20.16 3.13 -14.36
C THR A 313 20.96 2.74 -13.10
N ALA A 314 22.28 2.85 -13.13
CA ALA A 314 23.14 2.57 -11.98
C ALA A 314 22.85 3.51 -10.81
N LYS A 315 22.58 4.81 -11.04
CA LYS A 315 22.20 5.73 -9.95
C LYS A 315 20.84 5.39 -9.32
N GLY A 316 19.89 4.91 -10.12
CA GLY A 316 18.54 4.56 -9.67
C GLY A 316 18.41 3.17 -9.04
N ALA A 317 19.21 2.20 -9.51
CA ALA A 317 19.10 0.78 -9.15
C ALA A 317 20.42 0.17 -8.62
N GLY A 318 21.45 0.98 -8.37
CA GLY A 318 22.76 0.50 -7.91
C GLY A 318 22.73 -0.26 -6.58
N SER A 319 21.68 -0.07 -5.76
CA SER A 319 21.48 -0.87 -4.55
C SER A 319 21.31 -2.36 -4.83
N GLY A 320 20.78 -2.77 -5.99
CA GLY A 320 20.66 -4.19 -6.34
C GLY A 320 22.03 -4.81 -6.67
N ILE A 321 22.86 -4.09 -7.41
CA ILE A 321 24.22 -4.53 -7.78
C ILE A 321 25.13 -4.57 -6.54
N LEU A 322 25.10 -3.49 -5.73
CA LEU A 322 25.97 -3.37 -4.56
C LEU A 322 25.56 -4.29 -3.41
N ARG A 323 24.34 -4.84 -3.41
CA ARG A 323 23.88 -5.78 -2.38
C ARG A 323 24.72 -7.05 -2.36
N THR A 324 25.12 -7.57 -3.52
CA THR A 324 25.98 -8.76 -3.59
C THR A 324 27.35 -8.51 -2.94
N LEU A 325 27.93 -7.33 -3.16
CA LEU A 325 29.17 -6.91 -2.49
C LEU A 325 28.97 -6.68 -0.99
N GLU A 326 27.86 -6.08 -0.61
CA GLU A 326 27.51 -5.80 0.78
C GLU A 326 27.28 -7.09 1.59
N GLN A 327 26.67 -8.12 1.00
CA GLN A 327 26.53 -9.45 1.60
C GLN A 327 27.91 -10.06 1.88
N LEU A 328 28.85 -9.94 0.93
CA LEU A 328 30.22 -10.41 1.09
C LEU A 328 30.95 -9.68 2.24
N VAL A 329 30.74 -8.38 2.41
CA VAL A 329 31.28 -7.59 3.56
C VAL A 329 30.76 -8.13 4.90
N ARG A 330 29.54 -8.69 4.95
CA ARG A 330 28.98 -9.35 6.13
C ARG A 330 29.42 -10.81 6.29
N GLY A 331 30.16 -11.37 5.34
CA GLY A 331 30.54 -12.78 5.32
C GLY A 331 29.40 -13.73 4.98
N VAL A 332 28.33 -13.22 4.34
CA VAL A 332 27.17 -14.01 3.91
C VAL A 332 27.14 -14.01 2.37
N TRP A 333 26.84 -15.14 1.75
CA TRP A 333 26.68 -15.22 0.30
C TRP A 333 25.36 -15.88 -0.06
N ILE A 334 24.46 -15.14 -0.71
CA ILE A 334 23.15 -15.65 -1.17
C ILE A 334 23.08 -15.46 -2.70
N PRO A 335 23.55 -16.44 -3.49
CA PRO A 335 23.71 -16.30 -4.94
C PRO A 335 22.38 -16.24 -5.72
N ALA A 336 21.26 -16.57 -5.07
CA ALA A 336 19.95 -16.63 -5.71
C ALA A 336 19.39 -15.26 -6.16
N HIS A 337 19.94 -14.15 -5.64
CA HIS A 337 19.45 -12.79 -5.88
C HIS A 337 20.49 -11.89 -6.57
N ASN A 338 20.95 -12.29 -7.75
CA ASN A 338 21.81 -11.45 -8.58
C ASN A 338 20.98 -10.56 -9.50
N GLU A 339 21.01 -9.25 -9.24
CA GLU A 339 20.27 -8.23 -10.00
C GLU A 339 20.68 -8.18 -11.48
N VAL A 340 21.92 -8.56 -11.80
CA VAL A 340 22.43 -8.63 -13.18
C VAL A 340 21.85 -9.82 -13.94
N LEU A 341 21.62 -10.94 -13.25
CA LEU A 341 21.08 -12.16 -13.85
C LEU A 341 19.56 -12.12 -13.97
N ARG A 342 18.87 -11.57 -12.96
CA ARG A 342 17.41 -11.39 -12.95
C ARG A 342 17.09 -9.97 -12.47
N PRO A 343 16.98 -9.00 -13.40
CA PRO A 343 16.73 -7.62 -13.02
C PRO A 343 15.35 -7.47 -12.37
N SER A 344 15.30 -6.81 -11.23
CA SER A 344 14.02 -6.49 -10.58
C SER A 344 13.24 -5.46 -11.37
N PHE A 345 11.94 -5.36 -11.07
CA PHE A 345 11.08 -4.28 -11.58
C PHE A 345 11.73 -2.89 -11.43
N SER A 346 12.40 -2.63 -10.30
CA SER A 346 13.06 -1.34 -10.06
C SER A 346 14.16 -1.05 -11.07
N THR A 347 14.96 -2.06 -11.43
CA THR A 347 16.06 -1.93 -12.39
C THR A 347 15.53 -1.74 -13.80
N LYS A 348 14.52 -2.53 -14.20
CA LYS A 348 13.82 -2.39 -15.49
C LYS A 348 13.22 -0.99 -15.65
N ALA A 349 12.50 -0.52 -14.62
CA ALA A 349 11.90 0.81 -14.60
C ALA A 349 12.95 1.94 -14.66
N CYS A 350 14.08 1.80 -13.97
CA CYS A 350 15.18 2.78 -14.06
C CYS A 350 15.84 2.80 -15.44
N CYS A 351 15.95 1.66 -16.11
CA CYS A 351 16.44 1.57 -17.49
C CYS A 351 15.52 2.31 -18.44
N VAL A 352 14.21 2.02 -18.41
CA VAL A 352 13.20 2.70 -19.23
C VAL A 352 13.17 4.20 -18.96
N ALA A 353 13.18 4.62 -17.68
CA ALA A 353 13.24 6.03 -17.31
C ALA A 353 14.50 6.71 -17.87
N SER A 354 15.66 6.03 -17.82
CA SER A 354 16.91 6.58 -18.36
C SER A 354 16.85 6.71 -19.89
N VAL A 355 16.26 5.74 -20.60
CA VAL A 355 16.04 5.83 -22.05
C VAL A 355 15.16 7.02 -22.40
N ILE A 356 14.03 7.20 -21.70
CA ILE A 356 13.11 8.34 -21.91
C ILE A 356 13.84 9.66 -21.71
N LEU A 357 14.65 9.78 -20.65
CA LEU A 357 15.41 11.00 -20.35
C LEU A 357 16.52 11.29 -21.36
N VAL A 358 17.15 10.27 -21.93
CA VAL A 358 18.14 10.44 -23.00
C VAL A 358 17.47 10.89 -24.30
N LEU A 359 16.31 10.31 -24.64
CA LEU A 359 15.51 10.73 -25.79
C LEU A 359 15.00 12.16 -25.65
N ASP A 360 14.53 12.55 -24.46
CA ASP A 360 14.13 13.93 -24.14
C ASP A 360 15.29 14.93 -24.33
N ARG A 361 16.49 14.55 -23.90
CA ARG A 361 17.68 15.41 -23.98
C ARG A 361 18.24 15.59 -25.39
N HIS A 362 18.16 14.56 -26.24
CA HIS A 362 18.88 14.53 -27.52
C HIS A 362 17.99 14.44 -28.76
N SER A 363 16.70 14.16 -28.61
CA SER A 363 15.81 13.91 -29.74
C SER A 363 14.73 14.97 -29.90
N ARG A 364 14.53 15.42 -31.15
CA ARG A 364 13.40 16.28 -31.56
C ARG A 364 12.04 15.55 -31.58
N TYR A 365 11.99 14.26 -31.23
CA TYR A 365 10.77 13.45 -31.28
C TYR A 365 9.85 13.61 -30.06
N ILE A 366 10.38 14.07 -28.91
CA ILE A 366 9.57 14.34 -27.71
C ILE A 366 9.44 15.85 -27.54
N SER A 367 8.32 16.42 -27.99
CA SER A 367 8.03 17.86 -27.86
C SER A 367 7.42 18.26 -26.50
N ALA A 368 7.51 17.39 -25.48
CA ALA A 368 6.94 17.65 -24.17
C ALA A 368 7.93 18.40 -23.26
N PRO A 369 7.47 19.34 -22.41
CA PRO A 369 8.33 19.98 -21.41
C PRO A 369 8.98 18.96 -20.47
N HIS A 370 10.27 19.14 -20.18
CA HIS A 370 11.07 18.27 -19.30
C HIS A 370 10.39 18.03 -17.94
N ASP A 371 9.76 19.07 -17.38
CA ASP A 371 9.03 18.99 -16.12
C ASP A 371 7.90 17.94 -16.17
N ILE A 372 7.13 17.89 -17.27
CA ILE A 372 6.02 16.93 -17.44
C ILE A 372 6.56 15.50 -17.54
N ILE A 373 7.67 15.31 -18.24
CA ILE A 373 8.33 14.01 -18.37
C ILE A 373 8.83 13.55 -17.00
N TYR A 374 9.46 14.46 -16.23
CA TYR A 374 9.87 14.19 -14.86
C TYR A 374 8.69 13.78 -13.98
N LEU A 375 7.58 14.53 -14.04
CA LEU A 375 6.36 14.23 -13.29
C LEU A 375 5.77 12.86 -13.69
N GLY A 376 5.77 12.54 -14.98
CA GLY A 376 5.33 11.25 -15.50
C GLY A 376 6.18 10.08 -14.96
N ILE A 377 7.50 10.23 -14.95
CA ILE A 377 8.42 9.22 -14.40
C ILE A 377 8.22 9.06 -12.89
N VAL A 378 8.09 10.17 -12.13
CA VAL A 378 7.80 10.11 -10.69
C VAL A 378 6.47 9.39 -10.44
N GLY A 379 5.42 9.76 -11.16
CA GLY A 379 4.10 9.14 -11.06
C GLY A 379 4.14 7.64 -11.35
N PHE A 380 4.90 7.24 -12.38
CA PHE A 380 5.13 5.85 -12.73
C PHE A 380 5.80 5.07 -11.59
N PHE A 381 6.92 5.56 -11.05
CA PHE A 381 7.61 4.88 -9.95
C PHE A 381 6.74 4.76 -8.70
N VAL A 382 6.06 5.84 -8.33
CA VAL A 382 5.15 5.86 -7.17
C VAL A 382 4.00 4.88 -7.37
N TYR A 383 3.35 4.91 -8.54
CA TYR A 383 2.22 4.02 -8.86
C TYR A 383 2.61 2.55 -8.68
N PHE A 384 3.67 2.10 -9.36
CA PHE A 384 4.07 0.69 -9.28
C PHE A 384 4.59 0.30 -7.91
N LYS A 385 5.24 1.22 -7.19
CA LYS A 385 5.69 0.95 -5.82
C LYS A 385 4.51 0.77 -4.87
N LEU A 386 3.46 1.59 -5.00
CA LEU A 386 2.24 1.46 -4.20
C LEU A 386 1.48 0.19 -4.56
N THR A 387 1.34 -0.14 -5.84
CA THR A 387 0.77 -1.41 -6.30
C THR A 387 1.51 -2.61 -5.70
N ALA A 388 2.84 -2.61 -5.70
CA ALA A 388 3.62 -3.68 -5.10
C ALA A 388 3.45 -3.77 -3.56
N VAL A 389 3.32 -2.64 -2.86
CA VAL A 389 3.16 -2.63 -1.40
C VAL A 389 1.74 -2.98 -0.95
N LEU A 390 0.72 -2.55 -1.69
CA LEU A 390 -0.69 -2.71 -1.32
C LEU A 390 -1.32 -4.00 -1.88
N LEU A 391 -0.96 -4.37 -3.11
CA LEU A 391 -1.55 -5.52 -3.82
C LEU A 391 -0.60 -6.72 -3.90
N ASN A 392 0.63 -6.59 -3.36
CA ASN A 392 1.67 -7.64 -3.33
C ASN A 392 2.00 -8.24 -4.72
N VAL A 393 1.75 -7.51 -5.79
CA VAL A 393 2.11 -7.91 -7.16
C VAL A 393 3.60 -7.64 -7.37
N GLN A 394 4.40 -8.69 -7.54
CA GLN A 394 5.87 -8.59 -7.54
C GLN A 394 6.49 -8.13 -8.87
N ASP A 395 5.95 -8.52 -10.03
CA ASP A 395 6.47 -8.05 -11.33
C ASP A 395 5.36 -7.84 -12.38
N PRO A 396 4.89 -6.60 -12.58
CA PRO A 396 3.91 -6.27 -13.62
C PRO A 396 4.49 -6.25 -15.04
N PHE A 397 5.82 -6.29 -15.22
CA PHE A 397 6.45 -6.35 -16.55
C PHE A 397 6.64 -7.77 -17.08
N ALA A 398 6.55 -8.79 -16.23
CA ALA A 398 6.69 -10.20 -16.60
C ALA A 398 5.88 -10.62 -17.85
N PRO A 399 4.59 -10.27 -18.02
CA PRO A 399 3.86 -10.66 -19.23
C PRO A 399 4.39 -9.98 -20.51
N PHE A 400 4.86 -8.74 -20.41
CA PHE A 400 5.43 -8.02 -21.56
C PHE A 400 6.80 -8.56 -21.95
N GLU A 401 7.64 -8.88 -20.97
CA GLU A 401 8.94 -9.51 -21.20
C GLU A 401 8.79 -10.90 -21.80
N ASN A 402 7.87 -11.71 -21.29
CA ASN A 402 7.59 -13.03 -21.85
C ASN A 402 7.10 -12.94 -23.30
N LEU A 403 6.27 -11.93 -23.62
CA LEU A 403 5.83 -11.69 -24.99
C LEU A 403 6.98 -11.24 -25.90
N PHE A 404 7.82 -10.31 -25.43
CA PHE A 404 8.99 -9.84 -26.18
C PHE A 404 9.98 -10.98 -26.43
N CYS A 405 10.28 -11.79 -25.40
CA CYS A 405 11.14 -12.95 -25.53
C CYS A 405 10.55 -14.02 -26.47
N ALA A 406 9.23 -14.24 -26.41
CA ALA A 406 8.54 -15.13 -27.33
C ALA A 406 8.70 -14.69 -28.79
N VAL A 407 8.50 -13.40 -29.06
CA VAL A 407 8.47 -12.85 -30.43
C VAL A 407 9.87 -12.62 -31.00
N PHE A 408 10.77 -11.96 -30.26
CA PHE A 408 12.04 -11.47 -30.79
C PHE A 408 13.26 -12.30 -30.40
N MET A 409 13.23 -12.97 -29.24
CA MET A 409 14.38 -13.73 -28.72
C MET A 409 14.23 -15.24 -28.94
N GLY A 410 13.39 -15.65 -29.90
CA GLY A 410 13.25 -17.04 -30.30
C GLY A 410 12.43 -17.91 -29.34
N GLY A 411 11.70 -17.35 -28.38
CA GLY A 411 10.89 -18.16 -27.45
C GLY A 411 9.81 -18.99 -28.13
N ILE A 412 9.27 -18.54 -29.27
CA ILE A 412 8.37 -19.34 -30.13
C ILE A 412 9.12 -20.52 -30.77
N TRP A 413 10.34 -20.30 -31.26
CA TRP A 413 11.17 -21.33 -31.87
C TRP A 413 11.61 -22.38 -30.84
N ASP A 414 11.96 -21.95 -29.63
CA ASP A 414 12.31 -22.81 -28.51
C ASP A 414 11.11 -23.62 -28.00
N ALA A 415 9.92 -23.01 -27.91
CA ALA A 415 8.70 -23.73 -27.55
C ALA A 415 8.31 -24.77 -28.60
N MET A 416 8.46 -24.43 -29.89
CA MET A 416 8.24 -25.34 -31.00
C MET A 416 9.26 -26.48 -31.02
N SER A 417 10.55 -26.19 -30.80
CA SER A 417 11.62 -27.19 -30.73
C SER A 417 11.42 -28.16 -29.55
N ARG A 418 11.03 -27.64 -28.37
CA ARG A 418 10.65 -28.47 -27.21
C ARG A 418 9.42 -29.34 -27.49
N ALA A 419 8.40 -28.82 -28.16
CA ALA A 419 7.21 -29.58 -28.54
C ALA A 419 7.55 -30.70 -29.55
N ILE A 420 8.44 -30.43 -30.50
CA ILE A 420 8.93 -31.41 -31.47
C ILE A 420 9.77 -32.50 -30.79
N MET A 421 10.66 -32.13 -29.86
CA MET A 421 11.45 -33.08 -29.07
C MET A 421 10.56 -33.96 -28.19
N ALA A 422 9.59 -33.37 -27.49
CA ALA A 422 8.61 -34.12 -26.69
C ALA A 422 7.73 -35.05 -27.55
N SER A 423 7.38 -34.64 -28.77
CA SER A 423 6.65 -35.48 -29.74
C SER A 423 7.50 -36.65 -30.24
N ARG A 424 8.79 -36.44 -30.51
CA ARG A 424 9.75 -37.50 -30.86
C ARG A 424 9.95 -38.49 -29.71
N GLU A 425 10.05 -38.00 -28.48
CA GLU A 425 10.21 -38.83 -27.28
C GLU A 425 8.97 -39.69 -27.03
N ARG A 426 7.76 -39.13 -27.18
CA ARG A 426 6.51 -39.91 -27.14
C ARG A 426 6.44 -40.99 -28.23
N ARG A 427 6.90 -40.69 -29.46
CA ARG A 427 6.97 -41.70 -30.54
C ARG A 427 7.97 -42.81 -30.25
N ALA A 428 9.13 -42.49 -29.65
CA ALA A 428 10.13 -43.47 -29.27
C ALA A 428 9.65 -44.41 -28.13
N VAL A 429 8.87 -43.87 -27.17
CA VAL A 429 8.24 -44.68 -26.11
C VAL A 429 7.12 -45.56 -26.68
N GLY A 430 6.33 -45.05 -27.63
CA GLY A 430 5.31 -45.84 -28.34
C GLY A 430 5.88 -47.02 -29.13
N GLN A 431 6.99 -46.81 -29.86
CA GLN A 431 7.68 -47.90 -30.58
C GLN A 431 8.33 -48.95 -29.67
N LYS A 432 8.77 -48.58 -28.47
CA LYS A 432 9.28 -49.56 -27.48
C LYS A 432 8.16 -50.42 -26.86
N ALA A 433 6.94 -49.88 -26.75
CA ALA A 433 5.78 -50.64 -26.27
C ALA A 433 5.23 -51.59 -27.35
N GLU A 434 5.35 -51.24 -28.63
CA GLU A 434 4.88 -52.05 -29.76
C GLU A 434 5.83 -53.22 -30.10
N ASN A 435 7.14 -53.08 -29.84
CA ASN A 435 8.14 -54.13 -30.04
C ASN A 435 8.28 -55.12 -28.86
N GLY A 436 7.46 -54.98 -27.82
CA GLY A 436 7.40 -55.87 -26.66
C GLY A 436 6.27 -56.90 -26.75
N ALA A 437 6.21 -57.68 -27.83
CA ALA A 437 5.26 -58.78 -27.93
C ALA A 437 5.74 -60.03 -27.15
N LEU A 438 5.00 -60.34 -26.09
CA LEU A 438 4.74 -61.63 -25.40
C LEU A 438 5.77 -62.79 -25.57
N PRO A 439 6.38 -63.31 -24.48
CA PRO A 439 7.02 -64.61 -24.52
C PRO A 439 5.97 -65.73 -24.53
N THR A 440 6.11 -66.64 -25.50
CA THR A 440 5.38 -67.90 -25.63
C THR A 440 5.62 -68.80 -24.41
N GLU A 441 4.53 -69.31 -23.81
CA GLU A 441 4.60 -70.38 -22.81
C GLU A 441 5.25 -71.65 -23.39
N PRO A 442 6.10 -72.37 -22.62
CA PRO A 442 6.57 -73.68 -23.04
C PRO A 442 5.51 -74.74 -22.73
N LYS A 443 5.15 -75.54 -23.75
CA LYS A 443 4.41 -76.78 -23.58
C LYS A 443 5.23 -77.75 -22.71
N LYS A 444 4.62 -78.22 -21.62
CA LYS A 444 5.02 -79.47 -20.94
C LYS A 444 4.73 -80.65 -21.86
N GLU A 445 5.71 -81.51 -22.07
CA GLU A 445 5.51 -82.95 -22.26
C GLU A 445 6.75 -83.66 -21.66
N GLN A 446 6.48 -84.84 -21.09
CA GLN A 446 7.26 -85.63 -20.12
C GLN A 446 8.79 -85.61 -20.21
#